data_AF-A0A949J275-F1
#
_entry.id   AF-A0A949J275-F1
#
_cell.length_a   1.000
_cell.length_b   1.000
_cell.length_c   1.000
_cell.angle_alpha   90.00
_cell.angle_beta   90.00
_cell.angle_gamma   90.00
#
_symmetry.space_group_name_H-M   'P 1'
#
loop_
_entity.id
_entity.type
_entity.pdbx_description
1 polymer ?
#
loop_
_entity_poly.entity_id
_entity_poly.type
_entity_poly.pdbx_seq_one_letter_code
_entity_poly.pdbx_strand_id
1 'polypeptide(L)'
;MSLTRNSMLSRIVVWSLVALMVVGWANRGARVGAATTVHRILPPHEPVANFRLVNVNQVLRAIDAARHSEEGLAPLQFSVTRFARLSVPEQVFVISNLERTTRGLYPAMAMTRRLDALATVAARRDQDPTDDTQAYSSIWSSAPTSLGQYAYFADFGWMYDDGPPPQYIFRNVDCAKVGASGCWGHRDNILSNPLRGWRGCPSELVSGTGFASRTLDGPSLTEIFEVACSSSSNGAVFTWRDAVRYLEIPASESGLT
;
A
#
# COMPACT_ATOMS: atom_id res chain seq x y z
N MET A 1 -31.48 60.10 45.48
CA MET A 1 -32.34 59.64 44.36
C MET A 1 -32.39 58.11 44.44
N SER A 2 -33.36 57.52 45.15
CA SER A 2 -34.70 57.08 44.66
C SER A 2 -34.55 55.87 43.70
N LEU A 3 -35.07 54.63 43.89
CA LEU A 3 -36.11 54.03 44.74
C LEU A 3 -35.93 52.48 44.85
N THR A 4 -36.07 51.98 46.08
CA THR A 4 -36.68 50.74 46.63
C THR A 4 -37.34 49.63 45.76
N ARG A 5 -37.15 48.35 46.18
CA ARG A 5 -38.19 47.32 46.56
C ARG A 5 -37.49 45.99 46.96
N ASN A 6 -37.53 45.50 48.22
CA ASN A 6 -38.52 44.60 48.88
C ASN A 6 -39.06 43.49 47.96
N SER A 7 -39.18 42.18 48.30
CA SER A 7 -39.37 41.49 49.58
C SER A 7 -39.31 39.95 49.45
N MET A 8 -38.77 39.28 50.49
CA MET A 8 -39.29 38.13 51.27
C MET A 8 -39.70 36.75 50.68
N LEU A 9 -39.57 35.76 51.60
CA LEU A 9 -40.22 34.44 51.78
C LEU A 9 -39.35 33.21 51.40
N SER A 10 -38.64 32.57 52.34
CA SER A 10 -39.08 31.54 53.33
C SER A 10 -39.73 30.29 52.75
N ARG A 11 -39.08 29.11 52.90
CA ARG A 11 -39.54 27.94 53.71
C ARG A 11 -38.66 26.68 53.56
N ILE A 12 -38.08 26.30 54.70
CA ILE A 12 -37.78 24.99 55.32
C ILE A 12 -38.37 23.72 54.65
N VAL A 13 -37.62 22.59 54.66
CA VAL A 13 -37.98 21.22 55.20
C VAL A 13 -37.22 20.09 54.43
N VAL A 14 -36.20 19.46 55.05
CA VAL A 14 -36.09 18.10 55.68
C VAL A 14 -35.71 16.92 54.76
N TRP A 15 -34.74 16.15 55.26
CA TRP A 15 -34.17 14.84 54.92
C TRP A 15 -35.09 13.77 54.31
N SER A 16 -34.54 12.89 53.46
CA SER A 16 -34.53 11.42 53.65
C SER A 16 -33.73 10.66 52.57
N LEU A 17 -32.97 9.67 53.03
CA LEU A 17 -32.32 8.59 52.26
C LEU A 17 -33.37 7.52 51.89
N VAL A 18 -33.36 7.06 50.63
CA VAL A 18 -33.88 5.74 50.24
C VAL A 18 -32.96 5.15 49.17
N ALA A 19 -32.39 3.99 49.49
CA ALA A 19 -31.69 3.12 48.55
C ALA A 19 -32.70 2.24 47.81
N LEU A 20 -32.53 2.07 46.49
CA LEU A 20 -33.15 0.98 45.73
C LEU A 20 -32.09 0.32 44.84
N MET A 21 -31.94 -0.99 45.00
CA MET A 21 -31.15 -1.84 44.12
C MET A 21 -31.82 -1.98 42.74
N VAL A 22 -31.04 -1.93 41.67
CA VAL A 22 -31.40 -2.55 40.39
C VAL A 22 -30.22 -3.39 39.91
N VAL A 23 -30.41 -4.70 39.93
CA VAL A 23 -29.62 -5.70 39.18
C VAL A 23 -30.26 -5.83 37.81
N GLY A 24 -29.48 -5.81 36.71
CA GLY A 24 -30.02 -6.08 35.37
C GLY A 24 -29.14 -5.77 34.17
N TRP A 25 -28.19 -6.67 33.88
CA TRP A 25 -27.89 -7.28 32.57
C TRP A 25 -27.35 -6.44 31.38
N ALA A 26 -26.12 -6.80 30.99
CA ALA A 26 -25.56 -7.02 29.65
C ALA A 26 -25.90 -6.06 28.50
N ASN A 27 -24.90 -5.28 28.07
CA ASN A 27 -24.18 -5.45 26.80
C ASN A 27 -23.49 -4.15 26.41
N ARG A 28 -22.19 -4.23 26.14
CA ARG A 28 -21.56 -3.77 24.90
C ARG A 28 -20.12 -4.22 24.95
N GLY A 29 -19.80 -5.18 24.08
CA GLY A 29 -18.45 -5.64 23.86
C GLY A 29 -17.52 -4.47 23.62
N ALA A 30 -16.36 -4.52 24.26
CA ALA A 30 -15.23 -3.71 23.88
C ALA A 30 -14.92 -4.03 22.42
N ARG A 31 -15.37 -3.16 21.50
CA ARG A 31 -14.71 -3.03 20.21
C ARG A 31 -13.31 -2.55 20.53
N VAL A 32 -12.34 -3.46 20.49
CA VAL A 32 -10.95 -3.08 20.27
C VAL A 32 -10.95 -2.44 18.89
N GLY A 33 -11.11 -1.12 18.85
CA GLY A 33 -10.77 -0.35 17.68
C GLY A 33 -9.29 -0.59 17.44
N ALA A 34 -8.95 -1.24 16.34
CA ALA A 34 -7.61 -1.16 15.80
C ALA A 34 -7.25 0.33 15.77
N ALA A 35 -6.25 0.72 16.55
CA ALA A 35 -5.66 2.04 16.43
C ALA A 35 -5.19 2.13 14.98
N THR A 36 -5.92 2.88 14.15
CA THR A 36 -5.48 3.27 12.83
C THR A 36 -4.28 4.17 13.03
N THR A 37 -3.09 3.59 13.06
CA THR A 37 -1.84 4.30 12.86
C THR A 37 -2.03 5.10 11.58
N VAL A 38 -2.11 6.43 11.70
CA VAL A 38 -2.17 7.30 10.52
C VAL A 38 -0.81 7.19 9.84
N HIS A 39 -0.76 6.45 8.74
CA HIS A 39 0.43 6.34 7.89
C HIS A 39 0.69 7.72 7.28
N ARG A 40 1.82 8.34 7.68
CA ARG A 40 2.04 9.78 7.48
C ARG A 40 2.51 10.17 6.07
N ILE A 41 2.91 9.20 5.24
CA ILE A 41 3.51 9.42 3.92
C ILE A 41 2.80 8.55 2.89
N LEU A 42 1.60 9.00 2.52
CA LEU A 42 0.83 8.50 1.39
C LEU A 42 0.70 9.63 0.36
N PRO A 43 0.62 9.32 -0.95
CA PRO A 43 0.39 10.32 -1.97
C PRO A 43 -0.81 11.24 -1.62
N PRO A 44 -0.67 12.56 -1.79
CA PRO A 44 0.43 13.28 -2.46
C PRO A 44 1.59 13.68 -1.52
N HIS A 45 1.65 13.13 -0.31
CA HIS A 45 2.72 13.38 0.65
C HIS A 45 3.83 12.34 0.48
N GLU A 46 4.93 12.77 -0.12
CA GLU A 46 6.08 11.92 -0.42
C GLU A 46 7.31 12.25 0.42
N PRO A 47 8.27 11.31 0.58
CA PRO A 47 9.51 11.61 1.25
C PRO A 47 10.26 12.78 0.57
N VAL A 48 10.95 13.60 1.36
CA VAL A 48 11.68 14.77 0.84
C VAL A 48 12.97 14.39 0.11
N ALA A 49 13.45 13.16 0.28
CA ALA A 49 14.68 12.64 -0.29
C ALA A 49 14.62 11.10 -0.37
N ASN A 50 15.51 10.52 -1.18
CA ASN A 50 15.66 9.07 -1.32
C ASN A 50 16.27 8.42 -0.07
N PHE A 51 15.82 7.20 0.22
CA PHE A 51 16.46 6.32 1.17
C PHE A 51 17.70 5.66 0.53
N ARG A 52 18.82 5.66 1.25
CA ARG A 52 20.07 5.13 0.72
C ARG A 52 20.18 3.62 0.91
N LEU A 53 20.15 2.86 -0.19
CA LEU A 53 20.52 1.45 -0.18
C LEU A 53 22.04 1.28 -0.03
N VAL A 54 22.46 0.70 1.10
CA VAL A 54 23.87 0.52 1.45
C VAL A 54 24.46 -0.76 0.86
N ASN A 55 23.65 -1.82 0.70
CA ASN A 55 24.10 -3.13 0.22
C ASN A 55 23.02 -3.81 -0.61
N VAL A 56 23.30 -4.01 -1.91
CA VAL A 56 22.39 -4.64 -2.88
C VAL A 56 22.03 -6.10 -2.57
N ASN A 57 22.76 -6.77 -1.67
CA ASN A 57 22.41 -8.12 -1.20
C ASN A 57 21.48 -8.11 0.03
N GLN A 58 21.10 -6.93 0.50
CA GLN A 58 20.30 -6.74 1.72
C GLN A 58 19.06 -5.87 1.47
N VAL A 59 18.49 -5.93 0.26
CA VAL A 59 17.41 -5.01 -0.15
C VAL A 59 16.19 -5.11 0.76
N LEU A 60 15.76 -6.32 1.12
CA LEU A 60 14.64 -6.48 2.06
C LEU A 60 14.90 -5.79 3.42
N ARG A 61 16.12 -5.87 3.95
CA ARG A 61 16.48 -5.12 5.17
C ARG A 61 16.47 -3.62 4.97
N ALA A 62 16.84 -3.14 3.78
CA ALA A 62 16.79 -1.72 3.46
C ALA A 62 15.34 -1.22 3.33
N ILE A 63 14.45 -2.01 2.73
CA ILE A 63 13.00 -1.77 2.72
C ILE A 63 12.50 -1.66 4.16
N ASP A 64 12.77 -2.66 5.01
CA ASP A 64 12.32 -2.64 6.42
C ASP A 64 12.85 -1.42 7.20
N ALA A 65 14.09 -1.01 6.93
CA ALA A 65 14.69 0.16 7.56
C ALA A 65 14.02 1.47 7.08
N ALA A 66 13.78 1.62 5.78
CA ALA A 66 13.11 2.78 5.20
C ALA A 66 11.68 2.92 5.73
N ARG A 67 10.92 1.82 5.68
CA ARG A 67 9.58 1.68 6.27
C ARG A 67 9.53 2.18 7.71
N HIS A 68 10.49 1.73 8.53
CA HIS A 68 10.57 2.11 9.92
C HIS A 68 10.90 3.60 10.10
N SER A 69 11.94 4.10 9.43
CA SER A 69 12.45 5.46 9.67
C SER A 69 11.59 6.56 9.07
N GLU A 70 10.96 6.31 7.93
CA GLU A 70 10.19 7.32 7.20
C GLU A 70 8.73 7.35 7.68
N GLU A 71 8.15 6.18 7.96
CA GLU A 71 6.71 6.04 8.18
C GLU A 71 6.33 5.40 9.51
N GLY A 72 7.29 4.89 10.27
CA GLY A 72 7.03 4.15 11.50
C GLY A 72 6.35 2.80 11.27
N LEU A 73 6.49 2.24 10.06
CA LEU A 73 5.92 0.95 9.69
C LEU A 73 6.75 -0.22 10.25
N ALA A 74 6.06 -1.33 10.50
CA ALA A 74 6.73 -2.60 10.81
C ALA A 74 7.43 -3.18 9.56
N PRO A 75 8.44 -4.04 9.76
CA PRO A 75 9.00 -4.87 8.70
C PRO A 75 7.92 -5.66 7.96
N LEU A 76 8.17 -5.99 6.69
CA LEU A 76 7.25 -6.82 5.92
C LEU A 76 7.16 -8.24 6.52
N GLN A 77 5.95 -8.72 6.83
CA GLN A 77 5.77 -10.06 7.42
C GLN A 77 5.21 -11.08 6.42
N PHE A 78 6.06 -12.04 6.04
CA PHE A 78 5.70 -13.17 5.18
C PHE A 78 6.79 -14.26 5.23
N SER A 79 6.48 -15.45 4.73
CA SER A 79 7.45 -16.54 4.61
C SER A 79 8.44 -16.30 3.47
N VAL A 80 9.62 -15.77 3.77
CA VAL A 80 10.69 -15.48 2.78
C VAL A 80 11.09 -16.73 1.98
N THR A 81 11.11 -17.91 2.61
CA THR A 81 11.44 -19.17 1.91
C THR A 81 10.38 -19.58 0.90
N ARG A 82 9.09 -19.33 1.19
CA ARG A 82 8.01 -19.60 0.23
C ARG A 82 7.94 -18.53 -0.84
N PHE A 83 8.17 -17.28 -0.48
CA PHE A 83 8.27 -16.16 -1.43
C PHE A 83 9.31 -16.43 -2.52
N ALA A 84 10.49 -16.93 -2.14
CA ALA A 84 11.54 -17.28 -3.10
C ALA A 84 11.16 -18.40 -4.10
N ARG A 85 10.05 -19.12 -3.87
CA ARG A 85 9.52 -20.15 -4.78
C ARG A 85 8.47 -19.62 -5.75
N LEU A 86 7.95 -18.41 -5.52
CA LEU A 86 7.07 -17.72 -6.45
C LEU A 86 7.88 -17.30 -7.69
N SER A 87 7.21 -17.19 -8.84
CA SER A 87 7.78 -16.56 -10.02
C SER A 87 8.07 -15.08 -9.75
N VAL A 88 9.01 -14.46 -10.49
CA VAL A 88 9.32 -13.03 -10.33
C VAL A 88 8.09 -12.12 -10.48
N PRO A 89 7.19 -12.34 -11.46
CA PRO A 89 5.92 -11.60 -11.54
C PRO A 89 5.05 -11.73 -10.27
N GLU A 90 4.86 -12.95 -9.75
CA GLU A 90 4.11 -13.16 -8.50
C GLU A 90 4.79 -12.50 -7.29
N GLN A 91 6.12 -12.48 -7.25
CA GLN A 91 6.89 -11.79 -6.22
C GLN A 91 6.64 -10.27 -6.24
N VAL A 92 6.59 -9.65 -7.41
CA VAL A 92 6.25 -8.22 -7.59
C VAL A 92 4.85 -7.94 -7.07
N PHE A 93 3.86 -8.72 -7.52
CA PHE A 93 2.46 -8.59 -7.09
C PHE A 93 2.31 -8.70 -5.57
N VAL A 94 3.08 -9.57 -4.93
CA VAL A 94 3.03 -9.75 -3.47
C VAL A 94 3.63 -8.54 -2.74
N ILE A 95 4.81 -8.09 -3.13
CA ILE A 95 5.48 -6.98 -2.42
C ILE A 95 4.66 -5.69 -2.58
N SER A 96 4.20 -5.36 -3.80
CA SER A 96 3.38 -4.17 -4.01
C SER A 96 2.10 -4.21 -3.18
N ASN A 97 1.45 -5.37 -3.08
CA ASN A 97 0.30 -5.56 -2.19
C ASN A 97 0.65 -5.42 -0.70
N LEU A 98 1.79 -5.90 -0.23
CA LEU A 98 2.23 -5.70 1.15
C LEU A 98 2.49 -4.22 1.44
N GLU A 99 3.10 -3.48 0.51
CA GLU A 99 3.30 -2.03 0.63
C GLU A 99 1.95 -1.30 0.73
N ARG A 100 0.95 -1.70 -0.07
CA ARG A 100 -0.41 -1.15 -0.02
C ARG A 100 -1.12 -1.46 1.30
N THR A 101 -1.21 -2.74 1.64
CA THR A 101 -2.04 -3.23 2.74
C THR A 101 -1.52 -2.86 4.12
N THR A 102 -0.19 -2.82 4.29
CA THR A 102 0.43 -2.33 5.54
C THR A 102 0.23 -0.83 5.77
N ARG A 103 -0.23 -0.08 4.75
CA ARG A 103 -0.66 1.32 4.84
C ARG A 103 -2.18 1.50 4.84
N GLY A 104 -2.94 0.40 5.00
CA GLY A 104 -4.39 0.41 5.03
C GLY A 104 -5.06 0.66 3.67
N LEU A 105 -4.31 0.53 2.56
CA LEU A 105 -4.88 0.58 1.21
C LEU A 105 -5.42 -0.79 0.81
N TYR A 106 -6.44 -0.79 -0.04
CA TYR A 106 -6.97 -2.02 -0.63
C TYR A 106 -5.89 -2.69 -1.51
N PRO A 107 -5.70 -4.01 -1.41
CA PRO A 107 -4.79 -4.75 -2.29
C PRO A 107 -5.36 -4.84 -3.71
N ALA A 108 -4.48 -5.02 -4.68
CA ALA A 108 -4.84 -5.63 -5.95
C ALA A 108 -5.24 -7.09 -5.70
N MET A 109 -6.50 -7.44 -5.96
CA MET A 109 -7.10 -8.70 -5.57
C MET A 109 -6.62 -9.88 -6.40
N ALA A 110 -6.19 -9.65 -7.64
CA ALA A 110 -5.69 -10.68 -8.53
C ALA A 110 -4.76 -10.14 -9.62
N MET A 111 -3.84 -10.99 -10.06
CA MET A 111 -3.16 -10.87 -11.36
C MET A 111 -4.09 -11.41 -12.45
N THR A 112 -4.31 -10.65 -13.52
CA THR A 112 -5.17 -11.09 -14.64
C THR A 112 -4.35 -11.43 -15.88
N ARG A 113 -4.76 -12.47 -16.62
CA ARG A 113 -4.09 -12.86 -17.88
C ARG A 113 -3.91 -11.71 -18.86
N ARG A 114 -4.91 -10.83 -18.97
CA ARG A 114 -4.87 -9.68 -19.87
C ARG A 114 -3.77 -8.70 -19.46
N LEU A 115 -3.74 -8.30 -18.20
CA LEU A 115 -2.77 -7.34 -17.71
C LEU A 115 -1.36 -7.92 -17.67
N ASP A 116 -1.20 -9.21 -17.32
CA ASP A 116 0.10 -9.90 -17.39
C ASP A 116 0.66 -9.92 -18.82
N ALA A 117 -0.20 -10.06 -19.83
CA ALA A 117 0.23 -10.01 -21.23
C ALA A 117 0.75 -8.62 -21.62
N LEU A 118 0.06 -7.55 -21.21
CA LEU A 118 0.51 -6.17 -21.42
C LEU A 118 1.84 -5.93 -20.68
N ALA A 119 1.90 -6.29 -19.41
CA ALA A 119 3.08 -6.12 -18.57
C ALA A 119 4.28 -6.90 -19.12
N THR A 120 4.09 -8.14 -19.58
CA THR A 120 5.15 -8.96 -20.20
C THR A 120 5.68 -8.33 -21.50
N VAL A 121 4.81 -7.77 -22.34
CA VAL A 121 5.26 -7.07 -23.56
C VAL A 121 6.09 -5.84 -23.20
N ALA A 122 5.65 -5.08 -22.21
CA ALA A 122 6.33 -3.88 -21.74
C ALA A 122 7.70 -4.20 -21.10
N ALA A 123 7.77 -5.25 -20.26
CA ALA A 123 9.02 -5.73 -19.67
C ALA A 123 10.04 -6.14 -20.74
N ARG A 124 9.61 -6.73 -21.86
CA ARG A 124 10.52 -7.07 -22.97
C ARG A 124 11.07 -5.86 -23.73
N ARG A 125 10.49 -4.68 -23.49
CA ARG A 125 10.78 -3.43 -24.21
C ARG A 125 11.38 -2.35 -23.32
N ASP A 126 11.65 -2.65 -22.04
CA ASP A 126 12.19 -1.69 -21.08
C ASP A 126 11.33 -0.41 -20.98
N GLN A 127 10.02 -0.59 -20.77
CA GLN A 127 9.07 0.52 -20.69
C GLN A 127 7.91 0.21 -19.75
N ASP A 128 7.20 1.26 -19.34
CA ASP A 128 5.92 1.12 -18.65
C ASP A 128 4.88 0.39 -19.51
N PRO A 129 4.10 -0.50 -18.89
CA PRO A 129 2.90 -1.05 -19.53
C PRO A 129 1.90 0.06 -19.84
N THR A 130 1.26 -0.06 -21.00
CA THR A 130 0.15 0.80 -21.41
C THR A 130 -1.09 -0.04 -21.61
N ASP A 131 -2.24 0.48 -21.20
CA ASP A 131 -3.54 -0.09 -21.51
C ASP A 131 -4.45 0.96 -22.17
N ASP A 132 -5.29 0.52 -23.10
CA ASP A 132 -6.23 1.42 -23.80
C ASP A 132 -7.50 1.71 -22.98
N THR A 133 -7.58 1.19 -21.74
CA THR A 133 -8.68 1.51 -20.80
C THR A 133 -8.41 2.81 -20.04
N GLN A 134 -9.48 3.47 -19.59
CA GLN A 134 -9.40 4.82 -19.05
C GLN A 134 -8.90 4.92 -17.59
N ALA A 135 -8.65 3.81 -16.90
CA ALA A 135 -8.34 3.84 -15.46
C ALA A 135 -7.27 2.82 -15.07
N TYR A 136 -6.02 3.16 -15.36
CA TYR A 136 -4.86 2.40 -14.90
C TYR A 136 -3.73 3.30 -14.40
N SER A 137 -2.81 2.70 -13.66
CA SER A 137 -1.48 3.23 -13.34
C SER A 137 -0.46 2.12 -13.59
N SER A 138 0.73 2.46 -14.05
CA SER A 138 1.74 1.46 -14.39
C SER A 138 3.14 1.91 -14.02
N ILE A 139 4.03 0.94 -13.83
CA ILE A 139 5.40 1.16 -13.38
C ILE A 139 6.34 0.18 -14.07
N TRP A 140 7.58 0.63 -14.25
CA TRP A 140 8.68 -0.15 -14.80
C TRP A 140 9.97 0.12 -14.03
N SER A 141 10.83 -0.89 -13.96
CA SER A 141 12.23 -0.68 -13.61
C SER A 141 13.10 -1.78 -14.23
N SER A 142 14.37 -1.45 -14.45
CA SER A 142 15.42 -2.44 -14.65
C SER A 142 16.09 -2.81 -13.34
N ALA A 143 16.72 -3.98 -13.31
CA ALA A 143 17.49 -4.48 -12.20
C ALA A 143 18.86 -5.02 -12.66
N PRO A 144 19.91 -4.97 -11.81
CA PRO A 144 21.21 -5.55 -12.13
C PRO A 144 21.13 -7.06 -12.38
N THR A 145 21.73 -7.52 -13.48
CA THR A 145 21.77 -8.94 -13.90
C THR A 145 22.39 -9.88 -12.87
N SER A 146 23.22 -9.37 -11.96
CA SER A 146 23.87 -10.15 -10.90
C SER A 146 22.99 -10.43 -9.69
N LEU A 147 21.80 -9.83 -9.60
CA LEU A 147 20.89 -10.02 -8.47
C LEU A 147 19.95 -11.20 -8.69
N GLY A 148 19.64 -11.94 -7.63
CA GLY A 148 18.60 -12.99 -7.64
C GLY A 148 17.27 -12.55 -7.02
N GLN A 149 17.20 -11.31 -6.53
CA GLN A 149 16.13 -10.77 -5.69
C GLN A 149 15.43 -9.58 -6.37
N TYR A 150 15.05 -9.75 -7.64
CA TYR A 150 14.60 -8.67 -8.51
C TYR A 150 13.39 -7.91 -7.97
N ALA A 151 12.43 -8.61 -7.36
CA ALA A 151 11.21 -7.97 -6.85
C ALA A 151 11.49 -7.02 -5.67
N TYR A 152 12.35 -7.40 -4.71
CA TYR A 152 12.78 -6.47 -3.64
C TYR A 152 13.54 -5.28 -4.22
N PHE A 153 14.38 -5.52 -5.24
CA PHE A 153 15.12 -4.45 -5.90
C PHE A 153 14.15 -3.45 -6.52
N ALA A 154 13.27 -3.89 -7.42
CA ALA A 154 12.28 -3.04 -8.07
C ALA A 154 11.43 -2.28 -7.05
N ASP A 155 10.90 -2.95 -6.03
CA ASP A 155 10.15 -2.30 -4.96
C ASP A 155 10.95 -1.21 -4.25
N PHE A 156 12.21 -1.48 -3.90
CA PHE A 156 13.05 -0.47 -3.28
C PHE A 156 13.22 0.77 -4.16
N GLY A 157 13.45 0.55 -5.45
CA GLY A 157 13.55 1.63 -6.43
C GLY A 157 12.27 2.44 -6.54
N TRP A 158 11.12 1.77 -6.65
CA TRP A 158 9.83 2.42 -6.81
C TRP A 158 9.35 3.13 -5.55
N MET A 159 9.63 2.58 -4.37
CA MET A 159 9.06 3.06 -3.10
C MET A 159 10.01 3.96 -2.31
N TYR A 160 11.33 3.81 -2.45
CA TYR A 160 12.29 4.46 -1.53
C TYR A 160 13.46 5.18 -2.23
N ASP A 161 13.75 4.93 -3.51
CA ASP A 161 14.79 5.64 -4.31
C ASP A 161 14.22 6.30 -5.58
N ASP A 162 12.91 6.57 -5.58
CA ASP A 162 12.17 7.13 -6.74
C ASP A 162 12.11 8.67 -6.77
N GLY A 163 12.55 9.28 -5.69
CA GLY A 163 12.52 10.70 -5.45
C GLY A 163 13.70 11.47 -6.06
N PRO A 164 13.82 12.76 -5.70
CA PRO A 164 14.74 13.68 -6.33
C PRO A 164 16.21 13.35 -6.05
N PRO A 165 17.14 13.78 -6.93
CA PRO A 165 18.55 13.55 -6.73
C PRO A 165 19.08 14.04 -5.37
N PRO A 166 20.08 13.36 -4.77
CA PRO A 166 20.83 12.24 -5.36
C PRO A 166 20.03 10.93 -5.36
N GLN A 167 20.06 10.25 -6.51
CA GLN A 167 19.60 8.87 -6.70
C GLN A 167 20.80 7.94 -6.52
N TYR A 168 20.62 6.86 -5.77
CA TYR A 168 21.76 6.03 -5.37
C TYR A 168 21.97 4.83 -6.29
N ILE A 169 20.89 4.11 -6.57
CA ILE A 169 20.94 2.84 -7.29
C ILE A 169 19.91 2.82 -8.42
N PHE A 170 18.81 3.56 -8.28
CA PHE A 170 17.77 3.68 -9.30
C PHE A 170 17.80 5.04 -9.96
N ARG A 171 17.93 5.06 -11.28
CA ARG A 171 17.79 6.30 -12.04
C ARG A 171 16.35 6.48 -12.50
N ASN A 172 15.54 7.22 -11.75
CA ASN A 172 14.25 7.69 -12.26
C ASN A 172 14.49 8.83 -13.27
N VAL A 173 14.29 8.51 -14.54
CA VAL A 173 14.53 9.43 -15.67
C VAL A 173 13.55 10.60 -15.71
N ASP A 174 12.34 10.41 -15.19
CA ASP A 174 11.29 11.43 -15.11
C ASP A 174 11.45 12.32 -13.87
N CYS A 175 12.33 11.93 -12.94
CA CYS A 175 12.73 12.70 -11.77
C CYS A 175 14.16 13.26 -11.89
N ALA A 176 14.41 14.05 -12.95
CA ALA A 176 15.75 14.59 -13.20
C ALA A 176 16.24 15.65 -12.18
N LYS A 177 15.33 16.23 -11.39
CA LYS A 177 15.63 17.27 -10.38
C LYS A 177 14.53 17.36 -9.32
N VAL A 178 14.84 18.01 -8.19
CA VAL A 178 13.85 18.35 -7.15
C VAL A 178 12.63 19.03 -7.77
N GLY A 179 11.44 18.48 -7.48
CA GLY A 179 10.15 19.01 -7.94
C GLY A 179 9.78 18.68 -9.39
N ALA A 180 10.53 17.83 -10.09
CA ALA A 180 10.07 17.28 -11.37
C ALA A 180 8.83 16.39 -11.16
N SER A 181 7.92 16.38 -12.12
CA SER A 181 6.62 15.71 -12.00
C SER A 181 6.71 14.19 -11.89
N GLY A 182 7.81 13.58 -12.33
CA GLY A 182 8.02 12.14 -12.22
C GLY A 182 8.62 11.69 -10.89
N CYS A 183 9.03 12.61 -10.01
CA CYS A 183 9.55 12.25 -8.69
C CYS A 183 8.46 11.58 -7.86
N TRP A 184 8.76 10.39 -7.35
CA TRP A 184 7.81 9.55 -6.62
C TRP A 184 6.63 9.03 -7.46
N GLY A 185 6.68 9.14 -8.78
CA GLY A 185 5.61 8.66 -9.65
C GLY A 185 5.36 7.15 -9.55
N HIS A 186 6.41 6.34 -9.36
CA HIS A 186 6.24 4.90 -9.18
C HIS A 186 5.61 4.58 -7.82
N ARG A 187 6.03 5.28 -6.77
CA ARG A 187 5.44 5.20 -5.43
C ARG A 187 3.97 5.61 -5.45
N ASP A 188 3.63 6.69 -6.13
CA ASP A 188 2.27 7.18 -6.32
C ASP A 188 1.38 6.13 -6.99
N ASN A 189 1.91 5.43 -8.00
CA ASN A 189 1.20 4.37 -8.70
C ASN A 189 0.93 3.17 -7.77
N ILE A 190 1.93 2.71 -7.01
CA ILE A 190 1.79 1.60 -6.04
C ILE A 190 0.83 1.99 -4.91
N LEU A 191 0.91 3.22 -4.39
CA LEU A 191 0.10 3.69 -3.26
C LEU A 191 -1.20 4.38 -3.67
N SER A 192 -1.56 4.32 -4.96
CA SER A 192 -2.79 4.90 -5.48
C SER A 192 -4.03 4.30 -4.81
N ASN A 193 -5.08 5.11 -4.65
CA ASN A 193 -6.38 4.68 -4.13
C ASN A 193 -7.49 4.85 -5.19
N PRO A 194 -7.41 4.14 -6.32
CA PRO A 194 -8.27 4.40 -7.48
C PRO A 194 -9.72 3.94 -7.26
N LEU A 195 -9.98 3.10 -6.26
CA LEU A 195 -11.33 2.71 -5.85
C LEU A 195 -12.09 3.86 -5.15
N ARG A 196 -11.37 4.82 -4.58
CA ARG A 196 -11.99 5.96 -3.90
C ARG A 196 -12.72 6.85 -4.90
N GLY A 197 -14.04 6.83 -4.85
CA GLY A 197 -14.90 7.63 -5.72
C GLY A 197 -15.33 6.91 -7.00
N TRP A 198 -14.96 5.64 -7.18
CA TRP A 198 -15.50 4.81 -8.25
C TRP A 198 -17.01 4.61 -8.11
N ARG A 199 -17.77 4.78 -9.20
CA ARG A 199 -19.25 4.68 -9.20
C ARG A 199 -19.82 3.78 -10.30
N GLY A 200 -18.98 3.16 -11.14
CA GLY A 200 -19.45 2.44 -12.33
C GLY A 200 -20.07 1.07 -12.03
N CYS A 201 -19.51 0.35 -11.06
CA CYS A 201 -19.89 -1.01 -10.70
C CYS A 201 -19.30 -1.35 -9.32
N PRO A 202 -19.74 -2.44 -8.66
CA PRO A 202 -18.91 -3.10 -7.66
C PRO A 202 -17.56 -3.41 -8.29
N SER A 203 -16.50 -2.86 -7.73
CA SER A 203 -15.17 -2.89 -8.32
C SER A 203 -14.12 -3.41 -7.36
N GLU A 204 -13.04 -3.90 -7.94
CA GLU A 204 -11.84 -4.33 -7.27
C GLU A 204 -10.63 -3.77 -8.02
N LEU A 205 -9.52 -3.61 -7.29
CA LEU A 205 -8.25 -3.36 -7.94
C LEU A 205 -7.72 -4.71 -8.44
N VAL A 206 -7.27 -4.76 -9.69
CA VAL A 206 -6.52 -5.90 -10.23
C VAL A 206 -5.16 -5.42 -10.73
N SER A 207 -4.24 -6.35 -10.91
CA SER A 207 -2.90 -6.07 -11.39
C SER A 207 -2.54 -6.99 -12.57
N GLY A 208 -1.49 -6.63 -13.29
CA GLY A 208 -0.69 -7.56 -14.07
C GLY A 208 0.77 -7.23 -13.93
N THR A 209 1.62 -8.25 -13.92
CA THR A 209 3.06 -8.10 -13.71
C THR A 209 3.85 -8.77 -14.84
N GLY A 210 4.98 -8.16 -15.19
CA GLY A 210 5.83 -8.60 -16.29
C GLY A 210 7.26 -8.76 -15.85
N PHE A 211 7.93 -9.76 -16.41
CA PHE A 211 9.36 -9.97 -16.20
C PHE A 211 10.05 -10.41 -17.49
N ALA A 212 11.17 -9.78 -17.81
CA ALA A 212 12.09 -10.22 -18.84
C ALA A 212 13.50 -10.29 -18.25
N SER A 213 14.12 -11.47 -18.23
CA SER A 213 15.43 -11.67 -17.59
C SER A 213 16.61 -11.07 -18.37
N ARG A 214 16.39 -10.71 -19.64
CA ARG A 214 17.40 -10.16 -20.54
C ARG A 214 16.76 -9.15 -21.47
N THR A 215 17.04 -7.89 -21.23
CA THR A 215 16.72 -6.77 -22.11
C THR A 215 17.96 -5.89 -22.29
N LEU A 216 17.80 -4.70 -22.84
CA LEU A 216 18.92 -3.79 -23.05
C LEU A 216 19.46 -3.29 -21.71
N ASP A 217 18.56 -3.03 -20.75
CA ASP A 217 18.89 -2.46 -19.45
C ASP A 217 19.11 -3.50 -18.33
N GLY A 218 18.99 -4.79 -18.65
CA GLY A 218 19.19 -5.91 -17.72
C GLY A 218 17.92 -6.76 -17.53
N PRO A 219 17.74 -7.42 -16.38
CA PRO A 219 16.43 -7.88 -15.96
C PRO A 219 15.44 -6.71 -15.85
N SER A 220 14.24 -6.90 -16.35
CA SER A 220 13.23 -5.85 -16.54
C SER A 220 11.92 -6.28 -15.89
N LEU A 221 11.36 -5.42 -15.02
CA LEU A 221 10.17 -5.68 -14.23
C LEU A 221 9.12 -4.61 -14.50
N THR A 222 7.87 -5.02 -14.62
CA THR A 222 6.74 -4.10 -14.80
C THR A 222 5.56 -4.51 -13.94
N GLU A 223 4.74 -3.53 -13.57
CA GLU A 223 3.43 -3.75 -12.99
C GLU A 223 2.42 -2.74 -13.54
N ILE A 224 1.18 -3.16 -13.71
CA ILE A 224 0.04 -2.31 -14.09
C ILE A 224 -1.13 -2.62 -13.19
N PHE A 225 -1.75 -1.58 -12.63
CA PHE A 225 -2.95 -1.65 -11.81
C PHE A 225 -4.15 -1.12 -12.60
N GLU A 226 -5.29 -1.80 -12.51
CA GLU A 226 -6.55 -1.39 -13.15
C GLU A 226 -7.71 -1.54 -12.17
N VAL A 227 -8.66 -0.60 -12.20
CA VAL A 227 -9.94 -0.80 -11.52
C VAL A 227 -10.84 -1.64 -12.41
N ALA A 228 -11.10 -2.87 -12.01
CA ALA A 228 -11.98 -3.80 -12.70
C ALA A 228 -13.32 -3.90 -11.97
N CYS A 229 -14.40 -4.22 -12.69
CA CYS A 229 -15.63 -4.64 -12.04
C CYS A 229 -15.42 -6.02 -11.40
N SER A 230 -15.98 -6.28 -10.22
CA SER A 230 -15.74 -7.54 -9.48
C SER A 230 -16.23 -8.80 -10.23
N SER A 231 -17.03 -8.66 -11.28
CA SER A 231 -17.44 -9.75 -12.17
C SER A 231 -16.48 -9.99 -13.34
N SER A 232 -15.51 -9.10 -13.58
CA SER A 232 -14.55 -9.19 -14.68
C SER A 232 -13.22 -9.85 -14.33
N SER A 233 -13.01 -10.29 -13.09
CA SER A 233 -11.85 -11.12 -12.70
C SER A 233 -11.87 -12.56 -13.24
N ASN A 234 -12.78 -12.86 -14.19
CA ASN A 234 -12.83 -14.08 -15.00
C ASN A 234 -11.57 -14.21 -15.88
N GLY A 235 -10.43 -14.46 -15.26
CA GLY A 235 -9.12 -14.31 -15.89
C GLY A 235 -7.95 -14.31 -14.90
N ALA A 236 -8.22 -14.41 -13.59
CA ALA A 236 -7.20 -14.48 -12.57
C ALA A 236 -6.23 -15.65 -12.81
N VAL A 237 -4.93 -15.40 -12.68
CA VAL A 237 -3.88 -16.43 -12.70
C VAL A 237 -3.28 -16.67 -11.32
N PHE A 238 -3.29 -15.63 -10.48
CA PHE A 238 -2.79 -15.64 -9.12
C PHE A 238 -3.60 -14.63 -8.31
N THR A 239 -4.05 -14.99 -7.10
CA THR A 239 -4.89 -14.10 -6.28
C THR A 239 -4.19 -13.69 -5.01
N TRP A 240 -4.55 -12.52 -4.49
CA TRP A 240 -4.02 -12.06 -3.21
C TRP A 240 -4.41 -12.99 -2.06
N ARG A 241 -5.60 -13.60 -2.11
CA ARG A 241 -6.03 -14.59 -1.12
C ARG A 241 -5.15 -15.84 -1.14
N ASP A 242 -4.75 -16.31 -2.32
CA ASP A 242 -3.83 -17.45 -2.45
C ASP A 242 -2.44 -17.08 -1.93
N ALA A 243 -1.94 -15.87 -2.23
CA ALA A 243 -0.68 -15.37 -1.72
C ALA A 243 -0.66 -15.29 -0.19
N VAL A 244 -1.69 -14.70 0.43
CA VAL A 244 -1.83 -14.58 1.89
C VAL A 244 -1.75 -15.96 2.56
N ARG A 245 -2.50 -16.93 2.02
CA ARG A 245 -2.48 -18.30 2.53
C ARG A 245 -1.12 -18.97 2.33
N TYR A 246 -0.57 -18.88 1.13
CA TYR A 246 0.68 -19.55 0.77
C TYR A 246 1.86 -19.01 1.57
N LEU A 247 1.94 -17.68 1.72
CA LEU A 247 3.06 -17.00 2.36
C LEU A 247 2.89 -16.80 3.87
N GLU A 248 1.76 -17.22 4.44
CA GLU A 248 1.44 -17.05 5.87
C GLU A 248 1.48 -15.56 6.28
N ILE A 249 0.96 -14.69 5.41
CA ILE A 249 0.86 -13.26 5.69
C ILE A 249 -0.14 -13.06 6.84
N PRO A 250 0.21 -12.31 7.91
CA PRO A 250 -0.69 -12.08 9.03
C PRO A 250 -2.00 -11.42 8.59
N ALA A 251 -3.11 -11.81 9.21
CA ALA A 251 -4.42 -11.21 8.91
C ALA A 251 -4.41 -9.68 9.07
N SER A 252 -3.67 -9.16 10.06
CA SER A 252 -3.48 -7.73 10.32
C SER A 252 -2.77 -6.97 9.20
N GLU A 253 -2.00 -7.66 8.36
CA GLU A 253 -1.28 -7.08 7.23
C GLU A 253 -1.91 -7.45 5.88
N SER A 254 -2.84 -8.40 5.86
CA SER A 254 -3.41 -8.90 4.60
C SER A 254 -4.35 -7.89 3.91
N GLY A 255 -4.95 -6.94 4.65
CA GLY A 255 -6.01 -6.09 4.11
C GLY A 255 -7.27 -6.84 3.64
N LEU A 256 -7.38 -8.14 3.90
CA LEU A 256 -8.57 -8.95 3.65
C LEU A 256 -9.49 -8.88 4.89
N THR A 257 -10.75 -8.52 4.68
CA THR A 257 -11.80 -8.54 5.72
C THR A 257 -12.56 -9.85 5.76
#